data_AF-A0A401SYR3-F1
#
_entry.id   AF-A0A401SYR3-F1
#
_cell.length_a   1.000
_cell.length_b   1.000
_cell.length_c   1.000
_cell.angle_alpha   90.00
_cell.angle_beta   90.00
_cell.angle_gamma   90.00
#
_symmetry.space_group_name_H-M   'P 1'
#
loop_
_entity.id
_entity.type
_entity.pdbx_description
1 polymer ?
#
loop_
_entity_poly.entity_id
_entity_poly.type
_entity_poly.pdbx_seq_one_letter_code
_entity_poly.pdbx_strand_id
1 'polypeptide(L)'
;MRDYLKGRADILLNDIRPHCRGQNIVAVLNKVWNEVEPRPSQAPQLLRNKECRASEEVIAQGHMLQHVDTRRKWKQRYFVMKASYHLEYFETKEAEQRGLKPEDTVLLSGFVVLTSVTEYTETLQRTWPHFNGVADNYWKEQYTNCPTDHPLFLWHPYRPHLILCFHTADDLRYWSALLSDGIRHLNTGTNLSNIRHIANSLP
;
A
#
# COMPACT_ATOMS: atom_id res chain seq x y z
N MET A 1 27.55 6.37 1.90
CA MET A 1 26.23 6.46 2.60
C MET A 1 25.39 5.20 2.43
N ARG A 2 25.20 4.67 1.21
CA ARG A 2 24.45 3.41 0.99
C ARG A 2 25.01 2.22 1.77
N ASP A 3 26.33 2.00 1.73
CA ASP A 3 26.95 0.86 2.44
C ASP A 3 26.85 0.98 3.96
N TYR A 4 26.89 2.22 4.48
CA TYR A 4 26.66 2.49 5.90
C TYR A 4 25.23 2.13 6.34
N LEU A 5 24.22 2.52 5.55
CA LEU A 5 22.82 2.17 5.82
C LEU A 5 22.59 0.66 5.73
N LYS A 6 23.23 0.00 4.76
CA LYS A 6 23.21 -1.45 4.62
C LYS A 6 23.80 -2.14 5.86
N GLY A 7 24.99 -1.72 6.30
CA GLY A 7 25.61 -2.28 7.51
C GLY A 7 24.75 -2.10 8.77
N ARG A 8 24.11 -0.93 8.92
CA ARG A 8 23.15 -0.68 10.02
C ARG A 8 21.93 -1.59 9.94
N ALA A 9 21.36 -1.77 8.75
CA ALA A 9 20.23 -2.67 8.54
C ALA A 9 20.61 -4.13 8.83
N ASP A 10 21.80 -4.57 8.40
CA ASP A 10 22.30 -5.92 8.65
C ASP A 10 22.48 -6.20 10.15
N ILE A 11 23.01 -5.23 10.91
CA ILE A 11 23.13 -5.33 12.37
C ILE A 11 21.75 -5.53 13.01
N LEU A 12 20.77 -4.69 12.66
CA LEU A 12 19.42 -4.77 13.22
C LEU A 12 18.70 -6.07 12.84
N LEU A 13 18.86 -6.53 11.59
CA LEU A 13 18.31 -7.80 11.15
C LEU A 13 18.95 -9.00 11.86
N ASN A 14 20.26 -8.96 12.10
CA ASN A 14 20.96 -10.03 12.81
C ASN A 14 20.57 -10.10 14.29
N ASP A 15 20.27 -8.97 14.92
CA ASP A 15 19.76 -8.89 16.30
C ASP A 15 18.34 -9.46 16.43
N ILE A 16 17.45 -9.16 15.48
CA ILE A 16 16.04 -9.62 15.51
C ILE A 16 15.89 -11.08 15.05
N ARG A 17 16.73 -11.56 14.14
CA ARG A 17 16.67 -12.92 13.56
C ARG A 17 16.55 -14.06 14.60
N PRO A 18 17.39 -14.16 15.65
CA PRO A 18 17.28 -15.24 16.63
C PRO A 18 15.93 -15.22 17.36
N HIS A 19 15.38 -14.03 17.66
CA HIS A 19 14.07 -13.87 18.27
C HIS A 19 12.96 -14.37 17.33
N CYS A 20 12.99 -13.99 16.05
CA CYS A 20 12.03 -14.50 15.06
C CYS A 20 12.07 -16.03 14.94
N ARG A 21 13.27 -16.62 14.95
CA ARG A 21 13.43 -18.08 14.90
C ARG A 21 12.84 -18.76 16.14
N GLY A 22 13.15 -18.26 17.33
CA GLY A 22 12.61 -18.78 18.59
C GLY A 22 11.08 -18.71 18.62
N GLN A 23 10.51 -17.55 18.27
CA GLN A 23 9.06 -17.36 18.21
C GLN A 23 8.39 -18.24 17.15
N ASN A 24 9.04 -18.47 16.01
CA ASN A 24 8.51 -19.36 14.99
C ASN A 24 8.41 -20.82 15.50
N ILE A 25 9.43 -21.32 16.20
CA ILE A 25 9.41 -22.67 16.80
C ILE A 25 8.24 -22.79 17.79
N VAL A 26 8.08 -21.81 18.69
CA VAL A 26 6.99 -21.79 19.67
C VAL A 26 5.63 -21.72 18.98
N ALA A 27 5.47 -20.89 17.95
CA ALA A 27 4.22 -20.77 17.19
C ALA A 27 3.86 -22.08 16.47
N VAL A 28 4.84 -22.76 15.86
CA VAL A 28 4.65 -24.06 15.22
C VAL A 28 4.28 -25.13 16.24
N LEU A 29 4.98 -25.20 17.37
CA LEU A 29 4.67 -26.16 18.42
C LEU A 29 3.26 -25.96 18.99
N ASN A 30 2.89 -24.71 19.29
CA ASN A 30 1.54 -24.37 19.77
C ASN A 30 0.47 -24.75 18.74
N LYS A 31 0.75 -24.55 17.45
CA LYS A 31 -0.16 -24.97 16.38
C LYS A 31 -0.35 -26.49 16.37
N VAL A 32 0.74 -27.26 16.40
CA VAL A 32 0.67 -28.73 16.45
C VAL A 32 -0.04 -29.21 17.71
N TRP A 33 0.26 -28.61 18.87
CA TRP A 33 -0.40 -28.93 20.12
C TRP A 33 -1.92 -28.72 20.03
N ASN A 34 -2.37 -27.60 19.46
CA ASN A 34 -3.79 -27.31 19.28
C ASN A 34 -4.47 -28.22 18.23
N GLU A 35 -3.72 -28.80 17.29
CA GLU A 35 -4.22 -29.79 16.33
C GLU A 35 -4.36 -31.19 16.98
N VAL A 36 -3.43 -31.56 17.87
CA VAL A 36 -3.43 -32.86 18.58
C VAL A 36 -4.45 -32.87 19.72
N GLU A 37 -4.51 -31.79 20.51
CA GLU A 37 -5.50 -31.58 21.57
C GLU A 37 -6.40 -30.40 21.19
N PRO A 38 -7.43 -30.63 20.37
CA PRO A 38 -8.35 -29.57 19.97
C PRO A 38 -9.08 -29.03 21.20
N ARG A 39 -8.70 -27.82 21.61
CA ARG A 39 -9.47 -27.06 22.59
C ARG A 39 -10.88 -26.83 22.04
N PRO A 40 -11.93 -26.86 22.88
CA PRO A 40 -13.29 -26.57 22.44
C PRO A 40 -13.38 -25.10 22.01
N SER A 41 -13.13 -24.83 20.74
CA SER A 41 -13.47 -23.56 20.11
C SER A 41 -14.87 -23.67 19.52
N GLN A 42 -15.72 -22.67 19.77
CA GLN A 42 -17.01 -22.59 19.10
C GLN A 42 -16.78 -22.59 17.59
N ALA A 43 -17.34 -23.58 16.91
CA ALA A 43 -17.31 -23.62 15.45
C ALA A 43 -17.98 -22.34 14.91
N PRO A 44 -17.42 -21.72 13.85
CA PRO A 44 -18.05 -20.54 13.26
C PRO A 44 -19.46 -20.91 12.79
N GLN A 45 -20.45 -20.11 13.18
CA GLN A 45 -21.84 -20.32 12.78
C GLN A 45 -22.09 -20.00 11.30
N LEU A 46 -21.21 -19.19 10.69
CA LEU A 46 -21.27 -18.83 9.28
C LEU A 46 -20.26 -19.66 8.48
N LEU A 47 -20.69 -20.10 7.29
CA LEU A 47 -19.83 -20.77 6.34
C LEU A 47 -18.75 -19.82 5.83
N ARG A 48 -17.50 -20.29 5.80
CA ARG A 48 -16.41 -19.54 5.18
C ARG A 48 -16.53 -19.62 3.66
N ASN A 49 -16.56 -18.47 2.99
CA ASN A 49 -16.47 -18.46 1.54
C ASN A 49 -15.11 -19.05 1.11
N LYS A 50 -15.15 -20.09 0.27
CA LYS A 50 -13.97 -20.76 -0.30
C LYS A 50 -13.57 -20.17 -1.66
N GLU A 51 -14.46 -19.41 -2.28
CA GLU A 51 -14.20 -18.73 -3.54
C GLU A 51 -13.39 -17.47 -3.26
N CYS A 52 -12.09 -17.54 -3.56
CA CYS A 52 -11.26 -16.36 -3.72
C CYS A 52 -11.29 -15.95 -5.19
N ARG A 53 -11.58 -14.67 -5.45
CA ARG A 53 -11.36 -14.09 -6.78
C ARG A 53 -9.91 -14.31 -7.20
N ALA A 54 -9.70 -14.45 -8.51
CA ALA A 54 -8.34 -14.55 -9.03
C ALA A 54 -7.60 -13.24 -8.72
N SER A 55 -6.38 -13.33 -8.18
CA SER A 55 -5.54 -12.17 -7.81
C SER A 55 -5.45 -11.11 -8.91
N GLU A 56 -5.43 -11.57 -10.17
CA GLU A 56 -5.25 -10.75 -11.37
C GLU A 56 -6.55 -10.15 -11.93
N GLU A 57 -7.71 -10.52 -11.38
CA GLU A 57 -9.00 -9.98 -11.81
C GLU A 57 -9.04 -8.46 -11.53
N VAL A 58 -9.50 -7.69 -12.51
CA VAL A 58 -9.63 -6.23 -12.37
C VAL A 58 -10.91 -5.91 -11.60
N ILE A 59 -10.78 -5.22 -10.46
CA ILE A 59 -11.92 -4.83 -9.62
C ILE A 59 -12.33 -3.37 -9.82
N ALA A 60 -11.43 -2.52 -10.31
CA ALA A 60 -11.72 -1.15 -10.72
C ALA A 60 -10.67 -0.66 -11.72
N GLN A 61 -11.06 0.29 -12.56
CA GLN A 61 -10.17 0.92 -13.52
C GLN A 61 -10.69 2.29 -13.93
N GLY A 62 -9.79 3.21 -14.27
CA GLY A 62 -10.20 4.57 -14.64
C GLY A 62 -9.04 5.50 -14.96
N HIS A 63 -9.36 6.62 -15.59
CA HIS A 63 -8.39 7.68 -15.84
C HIS A 63 -8.27 8.59 -14.62
N MET A 64 -7.04 8.93 -14.25
CA MET A 64 -6.76 9.89 -13.17
C MET A 64 -5.62 10.80 -13.58
N LEU A 65 -5.62 12.02 -13.02
CA LEU A 65 -4.48 12.91 -13.14
C LEU A 65 -3.48 12.60 -12.02
N GLN A 66 -2.26 12.23 -12.39
CA GLN A 66 -1.15 12.02 -11.44
C GLN A 66 -0.16 13.18 -11.53
N HIS A 67 0.28 13.67 -10.37
CA HIS A 67 1.40 14.60 -10.30
C HIS A 67 2.73 13.86 -10.48
N VAL A 68 3.55 14.31 -11.41
CA VAL A 68 4.88 13.74 -11.68
C VAL A 68 5.95 14.70 -11.18
N ASP A 69 6.53 14.40 -10.01
CA ASP A 69 7.51 15.24 -9.31
C ASP A 69 8.72 15.62 -10.17
N THR A 70 9.21 14.70 -11.00
CA THR A 70 10.39 14.93 -11.85
C THR A 70 10.20 16.03 -12.90
N ARG A 71 8.95 16.25 -13.36
CA ARG A 71 8.62 17.22 -14.41
C ARG A 71 7.70 18.34 -13.93
N ARG A 72 7.26 18.32 -12.66
CA ARG A 72 6.26 19.25 -12.08
C ARG A 72 5.04 19.42 -12.98
N LYS A 73 4.52 18.30 -13.48
CA LYS A 73 3.43 18.27 -14.45
C LYS A 73 2.40 17.24 -14.04
N TRP A 74 1.13 17.58 -14.26
CA TRP A 74 0.03 16.65 -14.20
C TRP A 74 -0.04 15.85 -15.49
N LYS A 75 -0.17 14.53 -15.35
CA LYS A 75 -0.37 13.62 -16.48
C LYS A 75 -1.60 12.78 -16.25
N GLN A 76 -2.44 12.68 -17.26
CA GLN A 76 -3.50 11.69 -17.26
C GLN A 76 -2.89 10.31 -17.47
N ARG A 77 -3.19 9.38 -16.57
CA ARG A 77 -2.76 7.98 -16.60
C ARG A 77 -3.96 7.08 -16.42
N TYR A 78 -3.84 5.85 -16.91
CA TYR A 78 -4.87 4.83 -16.73
C TYR A 78 -4.51 3.94 -15.55
N PHE A 79 -5.33 3.95 -14.51
CA PHE A 79 -5.12 3.17 -13.30
C PHE A 79 -6.01 1.93 -13.32
N VAL A 80 -5.47 0.81 -12.85
CA VAL A 80 -6.14 -0.48 -12.74
C VAL A 80 -5.88 -1.04 -11.35
N MET A 81 -6.96 -1.34 -10.64
CA MET A 81 -6.91 -2.03 -9.36
C MET A 81 -7.19 -3.52 -9.57
N LYS A 82 -6.23 -4.35 -9.20
CA LYS A 82 -6.38 -5.82 -9.20
C LYS A 82 -7.12 -6.29 -7.94
N ALA A 83 -7.69 -7.50 -7.97
CA ALA A 83 -8.36 -8.11 -6.82
C ALA A 83 -7.41 -8.39 -5.65
N SER A 84 -6.10 -8.47 -5.93
CA SER A 84 -5.02 -8.44 -4.92
C SER A 84 -4.81 -7.07 -4.25
N TYR A 85 -5.54 -6.04 -4.66
CA TYR A 85 -5.35 -4.64 -4.28
C TYR A 85 -3.98 -4.06 -4.66
N HIS A 86 -3.32 -4.66 -5.66
CA HIS A 86 -2.23 -4.00 -6.36
C HIS A 86 -2.81 -2.93 -7.29
N LEU A 87 -2.32 -1.70 -7.14
CA LEU A 87 -2.70 -0.58 -7.99
C LEU A 87 -1.64 -0.42 -9.08
N GLU A 88 -2.01 -0.75 -10.30
CA GLU A 88 -1.16 -0.60 -11.49
C GLU A 88 -1.56 0.65 -12.26
N TYR A 89 -0.61 1.28 -12.93
CA TYR A 89 -0.93 2.34 -13.87
C TYR A 89 -0.15 2.23 -15.17
N PHE A 90 -0.79 2.72 -16.24
CA PHE A 90 -0.33 2.68 -17.61
C PHE A 90 -0.38 4.09 -18.19
N GLU A 91 0.41 4.32 -19.24
CA GLU A 91 0.37 5.60 -19.97
C GLU A 91 -1.02 5.86 -20.55
N THR A 92 -1.62 4.86 -21.20
CA THR A 92 -2.97 4.93 -21.76
C THR A 92 -3.76 3.64 -21.52
N LYS A 93 -5.07 3.70 -21.76
CA LYS A 93 -5.94 2.52 -21.67
C LYS A 93 -5.59 1.48 -22.74
N GLU A 94 -5.19 1.93 -23.92
CA GLU A 94 -4.81 1.04 -25.04
C GLU A 94 -3.54 0.26 -24.72
N ALA A 95 -2.62 0.85 -23.94
CA ALA A 95 -1.42 0.15 -23.48
C ALA A 95 -1.79 -1.05 -22.59
N GLU A 96 -2.74 -0.86 -21.67
CA GLU A 96 -3.26 -1.92 -20.81
C GLU A 96 -3.97 -3.01 -21.64
N GLN A 97 -4.87 -2.61 -22.54
CA GLN A 97 -5.63 -3.57 -23.37
C GLN A 97 -4.75 -4.40 -24.30
N ARG A 98 -3.60 -3.86 -24.71
CA ARG A 98 -2.59 -4.58 -25.51
C ARG A 98 -1.74 -5.54 -24.66
N GLY A 99 -1.96 -5.60 -23.35
CA GLY A 99 -1.19 -6.42 -22.42
C GLY A 99 0.25 -5.91 -22.24
N LEU A 100 0.48 -4.60 -22.43
CA LEU A 100 1.80 -4.03 -22.13
C LEU A 100 2.06 -4.08 -20.62
N LYS A 101 3.33 -4.01 -20.23
CA LYS A 101 3.70 -3.95 -18.81
C LYS A 101 3.25 -2.61 -18.22
N PRO A 102 2.73 -2.58 -16.97
CA PRO A 102 2.46 -1.32 -16.29
C PRO A 102 3.74 -0.49 -16.14
N GLU A 103 3.56 0.83 -16.11
CA GLU A 103 4.64 1.78 -15.82
C GLU A 103 5.18 1.54 -14.40
N ASP A 104 4.29 1.31 -13.45
CA ASP A 104 4.63 0.93 -12.09
C ASP A 104 3.44 0.26 -11.38
N THR A 105 3.74 -0.40 -10.26
CA THR A 105 2.76 -1.06 -9.41
C THR A 105 2.91 -0.57 -7.98
N VAL A 106 1.86 0.03 -7.44
CA VAL A 106 1.81 0.58 -6.08
C VAL A 106 1.20 -0.45 -5.13
N LEU A 107 2.01 -0.92 -4.17
CA LEU A 107 1.55 -1.77 -3.07
C LEU A 107 0.98 -0.92 -1.94
N LEU A 108 -0.34 -0.99 -1.68
CA LEU A 108 -1.00 -0.05 -0.76
C LEU A 108 -0.71 -0.29 0.74
N SER A 109 0.03 -1.33 1.13
CA SER A 109 0.31 -1.67 2.53
C SER A 109 0.95 -0.53 3.34
N GLY A 110 0.32 -0.03 4.39
CA GLY A 110 0.87 1.04 5.23
C GLY A 110 0.78 2.45 4.62
N PHE A 111 0.13 2.62 3.46
CA PHE A 111 -0.25 3.94 2.99
C PHE A 111 -1.41 4.51 3.82
N VAL A 112 -1.59 5.82 3.74
CA VAL A 112 -2.74 6.56 4.27
C VAL A 112 -3.35 7.38 3.15
N VAL A 113 -4.68 7.32 3.00
CA VAL A 113 -5.43 8.17 2.07
C VAL A 113 -5.75 9.48 2.77
N LEU A 114 -5.39 10.60 2.15
CA LEU A 114 -5.72 11.95 2.60
C LEU A 114 -6.39 12.68 1.44
N THR A 115 -7.47 13.41 1.69
CA THR A 115 -8.28 14.06 0.64
C THR A 115 -8.23 15.57 0.68
N SER A 116 -7.51 16.14 1.63
CA SER A 116 -7.30 17.59 1.73
C SER A 116 -5.81 17.92 1.82
N VAL A 117 -5.44 19.08 1.28
CA VAL A 117 -4.07 19.60 1.35
C VAL A 117 -3.68 19.85 2.81
N THR A 118 -4.63 20.34 3.62
CA THR A 118 -4.44 20.59 5.05
C THR A 118 -4.06 19.32 5.79
N GLU A 119 -4.82 18.23 5.64
CA GLU A 119 -4.50 16.92 6.25
C GLU A 119 -3.12 16.41 5.84
N TYR A 120 -2.78 16.57 4.56
CA TYR A 120 -1.47 16.18 4.04
C TYR A 120 -0.34 16.97 4.69
N THR A 121 -0.47 18.31 4.75
CA THR A 121 0.56 19.17 5.37
C THR A 121 0.72 18.91 6.86
N GLU A 122 -0.38 18.72 7.60
CA GLU A 122 -0.34 18.38 9.03
C GLU A 122 0.33 17.02 9.27
N THR A 123 0.03 16.03 8.42
CA THR A 123 0.66 14.70 8.49
C THR A 123 2.16 14.78 8.24
N LEU A 124 2.60 15.60 7.29
CA LEU A 124 4.02 15.84 7.03
C LEU A 124 4.71 16.50 8.24
N GLN A 125 4.13 17.57 8.77
CA GLN A 125 4.70 18.30 9.90
C GLN A 125 4.81 17.42 11.15
N ARG A 126 3.81 16.57 11.40
CA ARG A 126 3.83 15.60 12.50
C ARG A 126 4.93 14.55 12.34
N THR A 127 5.14 14.07 11.11
CA THR A 127 6.10 12.99 10.84
C THR A 127 7.54 13.50 10.75
N TRP A 128 7.73 14.72 10.26
CA TRP A 128 9.04 15.36 10.11
C TRP A 128 9.08 16.76 10.75
N PRO A 129 8.99 16.85 12.09
CA PRO A 129 8.89 18.12 12.80
C PRO A 129 10.12 19.03 12.67
N HIS A 130 11.29 18.48 12.32
CA HIS A 130 12.53 19.23 12.08
C HIS A 130 12.74 19.64 10.60
N PHE A 131 11.79 19.32 9.71
CA PHE A 131 11.87 19.71 8.31
C PHE A 131 11.41 21.17 8.17
N ASN A 132 12.30 22.11 8.51
CA ASN A 132 12.07 23.55 8.59
C ASN A 132 11.54 24.15 7.27
N GLY A 133 10.24 24.43 7.15
CA GLY A 133 9.59 25.47 6.31
C GLY A 133 9.82 25.52 4.78
N VAL A 134 10.90 24.95 4.25
CA VAL A 134 11.22 24.86 2.82
C VAL A 134 10.29 23.85 2.14
N ALA A 135 9.86 22.81 2.87
CA ALA A 135 8.78 21.92 2.45
C ALA A 135 7.44 22.66 2.36
N ASP A 136 7.12 23.56 3.30
CA ASP A 136 5.83 24.24 3.30
C ASP A 136 5.66 25.05 2.02
N ASN A 137 6.71 25.74 1.55
CA ASN A 137 6.65 26.47 0.28
C ASN A 137 6.70 25.53 -0.93
N TYR A 138 7.57 24.50 -0.91
CA TYR A 138 7.67 23.53 -2.01
C TYR A 138 6.35 22.79 -2.26
N TRP A 139 5.73 22.25 -1.21
CA TRP A 139 4.48 21.50 -1.32
C TRP A 139 3.31 22.43 -1.62
N LYS A 140 3.21 23.61 -0.97
CA LYS A 140 2.20 24.61 -1.34
C LYS A 140 2.29 24.97 -2.82
N GLU A 141 3.47 25.27 -3.34
CA GLU A 141 3.68 25.60 -4.77
C GLU A 141 3.31 24.46 -5.74
N GLN A 142 3.56 23.19 -5.38
CA GLN A 142 3.11 22.06 -6.21
C GLN A 142 1.57 21.93 -6.19
N TYR A 143 0.93 22.22 -5.06
CA TYR A 143 -0.53 22.06 -4.87
C TYR A 143 -1.37 23.23 -5.36
N THR A 144 -0.82 24.45 -5.41
CA THR A 144 -1.48 25.61 -6.06
C THR A 144 -1.80 25.32 -7.53
N ASN A 145 -1.18 24.28 -8.12
CA ASN A 145 -1.36 23.87 -9.51
C ASN A 145 -2.20 22.59 -9.69
N CYS A 146 -2.96 22.08 -8.69
CA CYS A 146 -3.88 20.95 -8.96
C CYS A 146 -4.90 21.40 -10.02
N PRO A 147 -5.13 20.63 -11.10
CA PRO A 147 -6.05 21.04 -12.16
C PRO A 147 -7.53 21.07 -11.73
N THR A 148 -7.85 20.50 -10.57
CA THR A 148 -9.22 20.30 -10.08
C THR A 148 -9.28 20.46 -8.57
N ASP A 149 -10.49 20.65 -8.02
CA ASP A 149 -10.75 20.83 -6.59
C ASP A 149 -10.87 19.50 -5.81
N HIS A 150 -10.48 18.37 -6.42
CA HIS A 150 -10.64 17.04 -5.82
C HIS A 150 -9.30 16.29 -5.75
N PRO A 151 -8.36 16.73 -4.89
CA PRO A 151 -7.09 16.07 -4.71
C PRO A 151 -7.20 14.80 -3.85
N LEU A 152 -6.28 13.87 -4.07
CA LEU A 152 -6.06 12.72 -3.19
C LEU A 152 -4.57 12.46 -3.05
N PHE A 153 -4.14 12.21 -1.82
CA PHE A 153 -2.76 11.91 -1.47
C PHE A 153 -2.70 10.51 -0.86
N LEU A 154 -1.94 9.63 -1.49
CA LEU A 154 -1.47 8.40 -0.85
C LEU A 154 -0.12 8.69 -0.21
N TRP A 155 -0.15 8.86 1.10
CA TRP A 155 1.02 9.17 1.91
C TRP A 155 1.63 7.91 2.52
N HIS A 156 2.97 7.83 2.58
CA HIS A 156 3.69 6.74 3.24
C HIS A 156 5.03 7.24 3.81
N PRO A 157 5.42 6.89 5.04
CA PRO A 157 6.60 7.47 5.70
C PRO A 157 7.94 7.12 5.04
N TYR A 158 8.00 5.97 4.35
CA TYR A 158 9.23 5.44 3.75
C TYR A 158 9.17 5.19 2.23
N ARG A 159 8.06 5.55 1.56
CA ARG A 159 7.84 5.25 0.14
C ARG A 159 7.37 6.50 -0.61
N PRO A 160 7.60 6.60 -1.92
CA PRO A 160 7.14 7.74 -2.70
C PRO A 160 5.63 7.95 -2.54
N HIS A 161 5.23 9.20 -2.32
CA HIS A 161 3.82 9.54 -2.22
C HIS A 161 3.20 9.51 -3.63
N LEU A 162 1.96 9.04 -3.74
CA LEU A 162 1.19 9.16 -4.97
C LEU A 162 0.17 10.28 -4.80
N ILE A 163 0.29 11.30 -5.66
CA ILE A 163 -0.55 12.49 -5.64
C ILE A 163 -1.45 12.46 -6.87
N LEU A 164 -2.76 12.46 -6.64
CA LEU A 164 -3.80 12.34 -7.65
C LEU A 164 -4.77 13.54 -7.59
N CYS A 165 -5.40 13.85 -8.73
CA CYS A 165 -6.44 14.88 -8.86
C CYS A 165 -7.58 14.25 -9.70
N PHE A 166 -8.83 14.46 -9.28
CA PHE A 166 -10.03 13.86 -9.91
C PHE A 166 -10.94 14.92 -10.50
N HIS A 167 -11.60 14.62 -11.63
CA HIS A 167 -12.49 15.60 -12.25
C HIS A 167 -13.78 15.84 -11.46
N THR A 168 -14.27 14.83 -10.75
CA THR A 168 -15.52 14.89 -9.99
C THR A 168 -15.33 14.47 -8.54
N ALA A 169 -16.18 15.00 -7.66
CA ALA A 169 -16.22 14.60 -6.26
C ALA A 169 -16.62 13.13 -6.08
N ASP A 170 -17.45 12.60 -6.98
CA ASP A 170 -17.86 11.19 -6.93
C ASP A 170 -16.72 10.24 -7.29
N ASP A 171 -15.90 10.58 -8.28
CA ASP A 171 -14.69 9.81 -8.59
C ASP A 171 -13.72 9.82 -7.41
N LEU A 172 -13.49 11.00 -6.79
CA LEU A 172 -12.67 11.10 -5.59
C LEU A 172 -13.20 10.20 -4.47
N ARG A 173 -14.51 10.24 -4.20
CA ARG A 173 -15.13 9.43 -3.14
C ARG A 173 -15.03 7.94 -3.44
N TYR A 174 -15.31 7.54 -4.68
CA TYR A 174 -15.22 6.16 -5.13
C TYR A 174 -13.79 5.61 -4.97
N TRP A 175 -12.79 6.32 -5.50
CA TRP A 175 -11.40 5.88 -5.43
C TRP A 175 -10.82 5.97 -4.02
N SER A 176 -11.18 6.99 -3.24
CA SER A 176 -10.79 7.08 -1.82
C SER A 176 -11.27 5.87 -1.02
N ALA A 177 -12.53 5.47 -1.19
CA ALA A 177 -13.08 4.29 -0.53
C ALA A 177 -12.38 3.01 -0.97
N LEU A 178 -12.18 2.82 -2.28
CA LEU A 178 -11.52 1.65 -2.83
C LEU A 178 -10.06 1.52 -2.36
N LEU A 179 -9.31 2.62 -2.36
CA LEU A 179 -7.92 2.66 -1.89
C LEU A 179 -7.85 2.39 -0.40
N SER A 180 -8.74 2.98 0.39
CA SER A 180 -8.83 2.73 1.84
C SER A 180 -9.13 1.27 2.15
N ASP A 181 -10.04 0.64 1.38
CA ASP A 181 -10.34 -0.77 1.49
C ASP A 181 -9.14 -1.64 1.13
N GLY A 182 -8.40 -1.31 0.07
CA GLY A 182 -7.18 -2.01 -0.30
C GLY A 182 -6.07 -1.90 0.73
N ILE A 183 -5.87 -0.72 1.30
CA ILE A 183 -4.93 -0.50 2.41
C ILE A 183 -5.32 -1.37 3.59
N ARG A 184 -6.60 -1.36 3.99
CA ARG A 184 -7.11 -2.17 5.10
C ARG A 184 -6.92 -3.65 4.83
N HIS A 185 -7.22 -4.11 3.63
CA HIS A 185 -7.04 -5.50 3.22
C HIS A 185 -5.58 -5.92 3.33
N LEU A 186 -4.66 -5.16 2.74
CA LEU A 186 -3.23 -5.49 2.73
C LEU A 186 -2.57 -5.37 4.11
N ASN A 187 -3.02 -4.44 4.95
CA ASN A 187 -2.56 -4.34 6.34
C ASN A 187 -3.05 -5.51 7.20
N THR A 188 -4.21 -6.08 6.88
CA THR A 188 -4.76 -7.27 7.56
C THR A 188 -4.23 -8.57 6.94
N GLY A 189 -3.69 -8.50 5.71
CA GLY A 189 -3.21 -9.62 4.88
C GLY A 189 -2.08 -10.46 5.50
N THR A 190 -1.47 -10.02 6.60
CA THR A 190 -0.76 -10.89 7.55
C THR A 190 -1.75 -11.78 8.32
N ASN A 191 -2.63 -12.47 7.61
CA ASN A 191 -3.42 -13.53 8.19
C ASN A 191 -2.45 -14.70 8.46
N LEU A 192 -2.30 -15.05 9.75
CA LEU A 192 -1.40 -16.07 10.31
C LEU A 192 -1.52 -17.48 9.66
N SER A 193 -2.46 -17.66 8.73
CA SER A 193 -2.64 -18.86 7.92
C SER A 193 -1.71 -18.95 6.68
N ASN A 194 -1.14 -17.83 6.22
CA ASN A 194 -0.28 -17.77 5.02
C ASN A 194 1.24 -17.90 5.29
N ILE A 195 1.66 -18.15 6.54
CA ILE A 195 3.05 -18.48 6.90
C ILE A 195 3.54 -19.79 6.24
N ARG A 196 2.66 -20.54 5.56
CA ARG A 196 3.01 -21.72 4.76
C ARG A 196 4.03 -21.45 3.64
N HIS A 197 4.11 -20.24 3.10
CA HIS A 197 5.02 -19.95 1.99
C HIS A 197 6.37 -19.33 2.39
N ILE A 198 6.45 -18.61 3.52
CA ILE A 198 7.69 -17.95 3.94
C ILE A 198 8.68 -18.95 4.55
N ALA A 199 8.19 -20.08 5.09
CA ALA A 199 9.04 -21.15 5.62
C ALA A 199 9.79 -21.94 4.52
N ASN A 200 9.36 -21.88 3.25
CA ASN A 200 9.95 -22.67 2.16
C ASN A 200 10.97 -21.90 1.32
N SER A 201 11.30 -20.65 1.67
CA SER A 201 12.18 -19.78 0.88
C SER A 201 13.33 -19.15 1.68
N LEU A 202 13.66 -19.71 2.84
CA LEU A 202 14.93 -19.42 3.51
C LEU A 202 15.87 -20.59 3.29
N PRO A 203 17.08 -20.37 2.74
CA PRO A 203 18.11 -21.41 2.65
C PRO A 203 18.57 -21.88 4.02
#